data_AF-A0A7V6TXZ9-F1
#
_entry.id   AF-A0A7V6TXZ9-F1
#
_cell.length_a   1.000
_cell.length_b   1.000
_cell.length_c   1.000
_cell.angle_alpha   90.00
_cell.angle_beta   90.00
_cell.angle_gamma   90.00
#
_symmetry.space_group_name_H-M   'P 1'
#
loop_
_entity.id
_entity.type
_entity.pdbx_description
1 polymer ?
#
loop_
_entity_poly.entity_id
_entity_poly.type
_entity_poly.pdbx_seq_one_letter_code
_entity_poly.pdbx_strand_id
1 'polypeptide(L)'
;MMDWGEWAHRVPLAKWSIILAFSVIGAIMQRDMTWVGRAITFIVGIAIAVVFEEPVRSLLNLDGSYAAAVSAILALTGRNFVAYALRASKDPTAALAEILDIWRKR
;
A
#
# COMPACT_ATOMS: atom_id res chain seq x y z
N MET A 1 -8.47 19.84 14.53
CA MET A 1 -7.20 19.33 13.99
C MET A 1 -7.07 17.89 14.45
N MET A 2 -6.85 16.93 13.55
CA MET A 2 -6.75 15.52 13.92
C MET A 2 -5.42 15.31 14.67
N ASP A 3 -5.48 14.85 15.92
CA ASP A 3 -4.29 14.51 16.69
C ASP A 3 -3.79 13.13 16.24
N TRP A 4 -2.85 13.16 15.31
CA TRP A 4 -2.23 11.97 14.74
C TRP A 4 -1.47 11.13 15.80
N GLY A 5 -1.04 11.75 16.91
CA GLY A 5 -0.34 11.07 18.00
C GLY A 5 -1.28 10.23 18.85
N GLU A 6 -2.43 10.79 19.25
CA GLU A 6 -3.47 10.03 19.95
C GLU A 6 -4.06 8.90 19.08
N TRP A 7 -4.26 9.17 17.78
CA TRP A 7 -4.74 8.15 16.84
C TRP A 7 -3.74 6.99 16.73
N ALA A 8 -2.45 7.28 16.58
CA ALA A 8 -1.41 6.26 16.49
C ALA A 8 -1.29 5.41 17.77
N HIS A 9 -1.51 6.00 18.94
CA HIS A 9 -1.49 5.30 20.23
C HIS A 9 -2.70 4.39 20.49
N ARG A 10 -3.86 4.66 19.87
CA ARG A 10 -5.04 3.79 19.97
C ARG A 10 -4.95 2.53 19.10
N VAL A 11 -4.07 2.54 18.11
CA VAL A 11 -3.85 1.38 17.24
C VAL A 11 -2.98 0.36 18.00
N PRO A 12 -3.39 -0.92 18.10
CA PRO A 12 -2.63 -1.94 18.82
C PRO A 12 -1.18 -2.01 18.33
N LEU A 13 -0.21 -2.06 19.24
CA LEU A 13 1.22 -2.17 18.89
C LEU A 13 1.51 -3.34 17.93
N ALA A 14 0.75 -4.44 18.07
CA ALA A 14 0.82 -5.59 17.17
C ALA A 14 0.39 -5.27 15.73
N LYS A 15 -0.54 -4.35 15.52
CA LYS A 15 -0.96 -3.92 14.17
C LYS A 15 0.12 -3.08 13.52
N TRP A 16 0.77 -2.19 14.27
CA TRP A 16 1.91 -1.41 13.77
C TRP A 16 3.09 -2.28 13.39
N SER A 17 3.44 -3.27 14.21
CA SER A 17 4.55 -4.18 13.89
C SER A 17 4.29 -4.98 12.61
N ILE A 18 3.05 -5.40 12.37
CA ILE A 18 2.65 -6.08 11.13
C ILE A 18 2.75 -5.15 9.93
N ILE A 19 2.20 -3.94 10.00
CA ILE A 19 2.29 -2.95 8.91
C ILE A 19 3.75 -2.68 8.56
N LEU A 20 4.59 -2.45 9.57
CA LEU A 20 6.01 -2.17 9.37
C LEU A 20 6.73 -3.37 8.74
N ALA A 21 6.54 -4.58 9.28
CA ALA A 21 7.18 -5.79 8.78
C ALA A 21 6.82 -6.06 7.31
N PHE A 22 5.54 -6.02 6.97
CA PHE A 22 5.08 -6.26 5.61
C PHE A 22 5.44 -5.14 4.63
N SER A 23 5.51 -3.89 5.10
CA SER A 23 6.00 -2.78 4.28
C SER A 23 7.50 -2.93 3.97
N VAL A 24 8.31 -3.38 4.94
CA VAL A 24 9.73 -3.69 4.71
C VAL A 24 9.88 -4.83 3.71
N ILE A 25 9.11 -5.92 3.88
CA ILE A 25 9.12 -7.04 2.94
C ILE A 25 8.77 -6.55 1.52
N GLY A 26 7.70 -5.77 1.38
CA GLY A 26 7.28 -5.20 0.10
C GLY A 26 8.37 -4.35 -0.56
N ALA A 27 9.08 -3.53 0.22
CA ALA A 27 10.19 -2.71 -0.27
C ALA A 27 11.40 -3.54 -0.70
N ILE A 28 11.79 -4.56 0.07
CA ILE A 28 12.95 -5.42 -0.24
C ILE A 28 12.68 -6.29 -1.48
N MET A 29 11.44 -6.76 -1.65
CA MET A 29 11.11 -7.62 -2.80
C MET A 29 11.17 -6.89 -4.16
N GLN A 30 11.26 -5.55 -4.19
CA GLN A 30 11.51 -4.82 -5.42
C GLN A 30 12.99 -4.87 -5.81
N ARG A 31 13.38 -5.96 -6.49
CA ARG A 31 14.76 -6.22 -6.92
C ARG A 31 15.28 -5.20 -7.94
N ASP A 32 14.43 -4.75 -8.86
CA ASP A 32 14.81 -3.88 -9.98
C ASP A 32 14.71 -2.37 -9.67
N MET A 33 14.42 -2.03 -8.40
CA MET A 33 14.18 -0.66 -7.97
C MET A 33 15.39 -0.06 -7.26
N THR A 34 15.63 1.23 -7.48
CA THR A 34 16.66 1.99 -6.75
C THR A 34 16.31 2.08 -5.25
N TRP A 35 17.31 2.36 -4.41
CA TRP A 35 17.10 2.57 -2.96
C TRP A 35 16.04 3.61 -2.63
N VAL A 36 15.97 4.69 -3.43
CA VAL A 36 14.92 5.72 -3.30
C VAL A 36 13.54 5.13 -3.59
N GLY A 37 13.39 4.34 -4.67
CA GLY A 37 12.12 3.68 -4.99
C GLY A 37 11.69 2.69 -3.91
N ARG A 38 12.64 1.99 -3.27
CA ARG A 38 12.34 1.11 -2.12
C ARG A 38 11.86 1.89 -0.90
N ALA A 39 12.47 3.04 -0.60
CA ALA A 39 12.03 3.91 0.49
C ALA A 39 10.61 4.46 0.24
N ILE A 40 10.32 4.88 -1.00
CA ILE A 40 8.96 5.30 -1.39
C ILE A 40 7.99 4.13 -1.23
N THR A 41 8.35 2.93 -1.67
CA THR A 41 7.52 1.73 -1.52
C THR A 41 7.19 1.43 -0.07
N PHE A 42 8.17 1.55 0.83
CA PHE A 42 7.96 1.36 2.26
C PHE A 42 6.94 2.37 2.81
N ILE A 43 7.12 3.66 2.51
CA ILE A 43 6.23 4.73 2.99
C ILE A 43 4.81 4.54 2.45
N VAL A 44 4.67 4.25 1.16
CA VAL A 44 3.37 4.06 0.52
C VAL A 44 2.67 2.79 1.03
N GLY A 45 3.43 1.71 1.30
CA GLY A 45 2.89 0.51 1.94
C GLY A 45 2.25 0.82 3.31
N ILE A 46 2.93 1.60 4.15
CA ILE A 46 2.39 2.05 5.44
C ILE A 46 1.15 2.91 5.24
N ALA A 47 1.24 3.92 4.36
CA ALA A 47 0.14 4.85 4.11
C ALA A 47 -1.12 4.12 3.64
N ILE A 48 -0.99 3.18 2.70
CA ILE A 48 -2.12 2.41 2.18
C ILE A 48 -2.72 1.52 3.28
N ALA A 49 -1.88 0.82 4.06
CA ALA A 49 -2.35 -0.04 5.13
C ALA A 49 -3.06 0.72 6.26
N VAL A 50 -2.65 1.96 6.53
CA VAL A 50 -3.26 2.84 7.53
C VAL A 50 -4.57 3.44 7.03
N VAL A 51 -4.59 3.96 5.80
CA VAL A 51 -5.73 4.72 5.27
C VAL A 51 -6.85 3.81 4.78
N PHE A 52 -6.52 2.68 4.13
CA PHE A 52 -7.51 1.85 3.44
C PHE A 52 -7.98 0.63 4.23
N GLU A 53 -7.37 0.31 5.37
CA GLU A 53 -7.77 -0.90 6.10
C GLU A 53 -9.22 -0.86 6.58
N GLU A 54 -9.64 0.22 7.24
CA GLU A 54 -11.01 0.36 7.70
C GLU A 54 -12.02 0.44 6.54
N PRO A 55 -11.81 1.25 5.49
CA PRO A 55 -12.65 1.22 4.29
C PRO A 55 -12.76 -0.17 3.65
N VAL A 56 -11.67 -0.91 3.52
CA VAL A 56 -11.66 -2.24 2.89
C VAL A 56 -12.36 -3.26 3.76
N ARG A 57 -12.16 -3.24 5.08
CA ARG A 57 -12.91 -4.11 6.00
C ARG A 57 -14.40 -3.82 5.96
N SER A 58 -14.79 -2.54 5.96
CA SER A 58 -16.19 -2.13 5.87
C SER A 58 -16.82 -2.59 4.54
N LEU A 59 -16.12 -2.38 3.43
CA LEU A 59 -16.58 -2.80 2.10
C LEU A 59 -16.81 -4.32 2.00
N LEU A 60 -15.92 -5.11 2.62
CA LEU A 60 -15.99 -6.57 2.62
C LEU A 60 -16.83 -7.15 3.77
N ASN A 61 -17.45 -6.28 4.58
CA ASN A 61 -18.21 -6.64 5.77
C ASN A 61 -17.43 -7.58 6.73
N LEU A 62 -16.13 -7.30 6.90
CA LEU A 62 -15.21 -8.06 7.75
C LEU A 62 -15.19 -7.50 9.17
N ASP A 63 -15.24 -8.39 10.15
CA ASP A 63 -15.10 -8.05 11.56
C ASP A 63 -13.69 -7.51 11.91
N GLY A 64 -13.56 -6.83 13.06
CA GLY A 64 -12.32 -6.25 13.57
C GLY A 64 -11.18 -7.25 13.75
N SER A 65 -11.49 -8.54 13.91
CA SER A 65 -10.50 -9.63 13.95
C SER A 65 -9.62 -9.71 12.69
N TYR A 66 -10.09 -9.25 11.54
CA TYR A 66 -9.34 -9.25 10.27
C TYR A 66 -8.44 -8.03 10.07
N ALA A 67 -8.42 -7.08 11.00
CA ALA A 67 -7.67 -5.82 10.89
C ALA A 67 -6.19 -6.03 10.52
N ALA A 68 -5.52 -6.93 11.24
CA ALA A 68 -4.12 -7.25 11.01
C ALA A 68 -3.87 -7.86 9.62
N ALA A 69 -4.73 -8.79 9.20
CA ALA A 69 -4.60 -9.46 7.90
C ALA A 69 -4.82 -8.48 6.74
N VAL A 70 -5.85 -7.64 6.83
CA VAL A 70 -6.13 -6.61 5.81
C VAL A 70 -5.00 -5.60 5.73
N SER A 71 -4.49 -5.11 6.87
CA SER A 71 -3.32 -4.23 6.90
C SER A 71 -2.08 -4.87 6.27
N ALA A 72 -1.81 -6.15 6.52
CA ALA A 72 -0.67 -6.86 5.94
C ALA A 72 -0.77 -6.96 4.41
N ILE A 73 -1.95 -7.33 3.89
CA ILE A 73 -2.21 -7.41 2.46
C ILE A 73 -2.07 -6.04 1.81
N LEU A 74 -2.64 -4.99 2.43
CA LEU A 74 -2.55 -3.63 1.93
C LEU A 74 -1.12 -3.10 1.91
N ALA A 75 -0.33 -3.39 2.95
CA ALA A 75 1.08 -3.05 3.01
C ALA A 75 1.87 -3.69 1.86
N LEU A 76 1.60 -4.96 1.53
CA LEU A 76 2.19 -5.64 0.38
C LEU A 76 1.69 -5.07 -0.95
N THR A 77 0.41 -4.73 -1.04
CA THR A 77 -0.21 -4.21 -2.26
C THR A 77 0.39 -2.85 -2.65
N GLY A 78 0.80 -2.05 -1.67
CA GLY A 78 1.51 -0.78 -1.91
C GLY A 78 2.75 -0.92 -2.79
N ARG A 79 3.41 -2.08 -2.78
CA ARG A 79 4.51 -2.41 -3.71
C ARG A 79 4.11 -2.28 -5.17
N ASN A 80 2.96 -2.85 -5.54
CA ASN A 80 2.51 -2.89 -6.93
C ASN A 80 2.05 -1.51 -7.38
N PHE A 81 1.37 -0.78 -6.49
CA PHE A 81 1.00 0.61 -6.75
C PHE A 81 2.22 1.50 -7.01
N VAL A 82 3.29 1.35 -6.23
CA VAL A 82 4.49 2.18 -6.39
C VAL A 82 5.25 1.80 -7.65
N ALA A 83 5.36 0.50 -7.96
CA ALA A 83 5.95 0.04 -9.21
C ALA A 83 5.20 0.61 -10.42
N TYR A 84 3.87 0.57 -10.39
CA TYR A 84 3.03 1.16 -11.42
C TYR A 84 3.20 2.68 -11.51
N ALA A 85 3.10 3.38 -10.38
CA ALA A 85 3.22 4.83 -10.32
C ALA A 85 4.59 5.31 -10.83
N LEU A 86 5.68 4.67 -10.44
CA LEU A 86 7.02 5.04 -10.91
C LEU A 86 7.23 4.72 -12.39
N ARG A 87 6.62 3.66 -12.91
CA ARG A 87 6.64 3.37 -14.36
C ARG A 87 5.85 4.42 -15.12
N ALA A 88 4.63 4.73 -14.66
CA ALA A 88 3.78 5.75 -15.25
C ALA A 88 4.41 7.15 -15.20
N SER A 89 5.15 7.48 -14.14
CA SER A 89 5.85 8.77 -14.05
C SER A 89 7.03 8.90 -15.02
N LYS A 90 7.64 7.79 -15.43
CA LYS A 90 8.77 7.79 -16.38
C LYS A 90 8.32 7.81 -17.84
N ASP A 91 7.25 7.09 -18.15
CA ASP A 91 6.63 7.06 -19.47
C ASP A 91 5.10 7.10 -19.35
N PRO A 92 4.53 8.31 -19.18
CA PRO A 92 3.09 8.47 -18.99
C PRO A 92 2.29 8.10 -20.23
N THR A 93 2.87 8.27 -21.42
CA THR A 93 2.24 7.93 -22.69
C THR A 93 2.08 6.43 -22.88
N ALA A 94 3.11 5.65 -22.57
CA ALA A 94 3.03 4.19 -22.62
C ALA A 94 2.05 3.64 -21.58
N ALA A 95 2.05 4.19 -20.35
CA ALA A 95 1.11 3.77 -19.32
C ALA A 95 -0.36 4.06 -19.71
N LEU A 96 -0.64 5.22 -20.32
CA LEU A 96 -1.97 5.53 -20.85
C LEU A 96 -2.39 4.58 -21.98
N ALA A 97 -1.47 4.23 -22.88
CA ALA A 97 -1.74 3.26 -23.94
C ALA A 97 -2.07 1.87 -23.37
N GLU A 98 -1.35 1.44 -22.33
CA GLU A 98 -1.58 0.16 -21.64
C GLU A 98 -2.97 0.14 -20.96
N ILE A 99 -3.37 1.22 -20.30
CA ILE A 99 -4.72 1.38 -19.72
C ILE A 99 -5.80 1.32 -20.82
N LEU A 100 -5.62 2.07 -21.91
CA LEU A 100 -6.58 2.14 -23.00
C LEU A 100 -6.75 0.78 -23.70
N ASP A 101 -5.66 0.02 -23.86
CA ASP A 101 -5.71 -1.31 -24.46
C ASP A 101 -6.46 -2.31 -23.56
N ILE A 102 -6.24 -2.27 -22.24
CA ILE A 102 -7.04 -3.05 -21.28
C ILE A 102 -8.52 -2.69 -21.38
N TRP A 103 -8.84 -1.40 -21.49
CA TRP A 103 -10.21 -0.92 -21.58
C TRP A 103 -10.90 -1.30 -22.90
N ARG A 104 -10.15 -1.38 -24.01
CA ARG A 104 -10.67 -1.76 -25.33
C ARG A 104 -10.83 -3.27 -25.52
N LYS A 105 -10.03 -4.07 -24.82
CA LYS A 105 -10.08 -5.54 -24.87
C LYS A 105 -11.15 -6.15 -23.96
N ARG A 106 -11.89 -5.31 -23.23
CA ARG A 106 -13.00 -5.71 -22.37
C ARG A 106 -14.32 -5.32 -23.01
#